data_AF-A0A943B4N4-F1
#
_entry.id   AF-A0A943B4N4-F1
#
_cell.length_a   1.000
_cell.length_b   1.000
_cell.length_c   1.000
_cell.angle_alpha   90.00
_cell.angle_beta   90.00
_cell.angle_gamma   90.00
#
_symmetry.space_group_name_H-M   'P 1'
#
loop_
_entity.id
_entity.type
_entity.pdbx_description
1 polymer ?
#
loop_
_entity_poly.entity_id
_entity_poly.type
_entity_poly.pdbx_seq_one_letter_code
_entity_poly.pdbx_strand_id
1 'polypeptide(L)'
;METIHADMTVSVTELKRNFAAMLSSAQSSPIAVLNHNKLAAYLLSARHYEHLLAQLEDVRDRETVMARKEGPFVEVSLDEL
;
A
#
# COMPACT_ATOMS: atom_id res chain seq x y z
N MET A 1 24.09 -1.08 3.26
CA MET A 1 23.10 -0.15 3.85
C MET A 1 21.74 -0.62 3.35
N GLU A 2 20.78 -0.90 4.24
CA GLU A 2 19.40 -1.18 3.81
C GLU A 2 18.77 0.14 3.33
N THR A 3 18.12 0.11 2.18
CA THR A 3 17.37 1.26 1.67
C THR A 3 16.06 1.37 2.44
N ILE A 4 15.88 2.49 3.14
CA ILE A 4 14.65 2.78 3.87
C ILE A 4 13.71 3.55 2.94
N HIS A 5 12.52 3.01 2.71
CA HIS A 5 11.47 3.59 1.88
C HIS A 5 10.42 4.30 2.74
N ALA A 6 10.89 5.21 3.60
CA ALA A 6 10.07 6.02 4.48
C ALA A 6 10.80 7.32 4.81
N ASP A 7 10.05 8.42 4.88
CA ASP A 7 10.61 9.73 5.25
C ASP A 7 10.89 9.83 6.76
N MET A 8 10.26 8.96 7.54
CA MET A 8 10.37 8.93 9.00
C MET A 8 10.82 7.56 9.49
N THR A 9 11.64 7.57 10.53
CA THR A 9 12.08 6.36 11.24
C THR A 9 11.75 6.48 12.73
N VAL A 10 11.37 5.37 13.35
CA VAL A 10 11.05 5.28 14.77
C VAL A 10 11.61 3.98 15.35
N SER A 11 12.12 4.00 16.58
CA SER A 11 12.51 2.76 17.25
C SER A 11 11.29 2.01 17.79
N VAL A 12 11.38 0.70 17.96
CA VAL A 12 10.31 -0.09 18.60
C VAL A 12 9.96 0.44 20.00
N THR A 13 10.94 0.93 20.76
CA THR A 13 10.72 1.50 22.10
C THR A 13 9.92 2.80 22.05
N GLU A 14 10.25 3.69 21.11
CA GLU A 14 9.56 4.96 20.92
C GLU A 14 8.14 4.75 20.37
N LEU A 15 7.99 3.81 19.43
CA LEU A 15 6.68 3.41 18.89
C LEU A 15 5.74 2.92 19.99
N LYS A 16 6.24 2.09 20.93
CA LYS A 16 5.45 1.62 22.08
C LYS A 16 5.05 2.75 23.03
N ARG A 17 5.93 3.73 23.23
CA ARG A 17 5.70 4.87 24.13
C ARG A 17 4.68 5.85 23.56
N ASN A 18 4.75 6.12 22.25
CA ASN A 18 4.03 7.21 21.59
C ASN A 18 3.23 6.75 20.36
N PHE A 19 2.58 5.59 20.43
CA PHE A 19 1.88 4.97 19.30
C PHE A 19 0.85 5.90 18.62
N ALA A 20 -0.04 6.54 19.38
CA ALA A 20 -1.11 7.38 18.83
C ALA A 20 -0.58 8.62 18.08
N ALA A 21 0.50 9.23 18.59
CA ALA A 21 1.15 10.36 17.94
C ALA A 21 1.82 9.93 16.62
N MET A 22 2.51 8.78 16.63
CA MET A 22 3.14 8.21 15.44
C MET A 22 2.12 7.80 14.37
N LEU A 23 0.96 7.27 14.78
CA LEU A 23 -0.11 6.94 13.85
C LEU A 23 -0.71 8.19 13.20
N SER A 24 -0.79 9.30 13.95
CA SER A 24 -1.29 10.58 13.45
C SER A 24 -0.32 11.23 12.45
N SER A 25 0.98 11.00 12.58
CA SER A 25 1.97 11.44 11.60
C SER A 25 2.08 10.51 10.38
N ALA A 26 1.71 9.23 10.51
CA ALA A 26 1.72 8.23 9.43
C ALA A 26 0.56 8.35 8.42
N GLN A 27 -0.19 9.45 8.43
CA GLN A 27 -1.43 9.58 7.64
C GLN A 27 -1.21 9.41 6.14
N SER A 28 -0.14 9.99 5.59
CA SER A 28 0.11 10.02 4.15
C SER A 28 1.47 9.46 3.72
N SER A 29 2.29 8.94 4.65
CA SER A 29 3.58 8.33 4.33
C SER A 29 3.90 7.22 5.33
N PRO A 30 4.53 6.10 4.91
CA PRO A 30 4.99 5.06 5.82
C PRO A 30 6.01 5.60 6.83
N ILE A 31 6.02 5.00 8.03
CA ILE A 31 7.07 5.20 9.03
C ILE A 31 7.87 3.90 9.15
N ALA A 32 9.19 3.97 8.96
CA ALA A 32 10.08 2.84 9.17
C ALA A 32 10.28 2.57 10.67
N VAL A 33 10.03 1.34 11.09
CA VAL A 33 10.20 0.88 12.47
C VAL A 33 11.52 0.13 12.59
N LEU A 34 12.40 0.61 13.45
CA LEU A 34 13.73 0.06 13.67
C LEU A 34 13.78 -0.78 14.95
N ASN A 35 14.36 -1.98 14.85
CA ASN A 35 14.73 -2.81 16.00
C ASN A 35 16.25 -3.02 16.01
N HIS A 36 16.92 -2.65 17.11
CA HIS A 36 18.39 -2.67 17.20
C HIS A 36 19.09 -2.02 15.98
N ASN A 37 18.60 -0.86 15.55
CA ASN A 37 19.07 -0.09 14.38
C ASN A 37 18.96 -0.80 13.02
N LYS A 38 18.17 -1.88 12.94
CA LYS A 38 17.82 -2.56 11.69
C LYS A 38 16.37 -2.30 11.34
N LEU A 39 16.06 -2.18 10.06
CA LEU A 39 14.68 -2.04 9.62
C LEU A 39 13.92 -3.32 9.95
N ALA A 40 12.87 -3.19 10.76
CA ALA A 40 12.06 -4.32 11.22
C ALA A 40 10.68 -4.37 10.57
N ALA A 41 10.07 -3.20 10.37
CA ALA A 41 8.73 -3.09 9.77
C ALA A 41 8.48 -1.69 9.20
N TYR A 42 7.37 -1.52 8.49
CA TYR A 42 6.78 -0.23 8.19
C TYR A 42 5.44 -0.11 8.91
N LEU A 43 5.22 1.03 9.56
CA LEU A 43 3.92 1.43 10.09
C LEU A 43 3.18 2.23 9.01
N LEU A 44 1.99 1.75 8.68
CA LEU A 44 1.05 2.39 7.75
C LEU A 44 -0.25 2.68 8.51
N SER A 45 -0.91 3.79 8.20
CA SER A 45 -2.29 3.98 8.62
C SER A 45 -3.21 3.01 7.85
N ALA A 46 -4.35 2.65 8.43
CA ALA A 46 -5.31 1.73 7.80
C ALA A 46 -5.71 2.21 6.39
N ARG A 47 -6.04 3.49 6.26
CA ARG A 47 -6.36 4.13 4.97
C ARG A 47 -5.24 3.98 3.94
N HIS A 48 -3.98 4.15 4.37
CA HIS A 48 -2.84 4.05 3.47
C HIS A 48 -2.62 2.60 3.00
N TYR A 49 -2.82 1.63 3.90
CA TYR A 49 -2.74 0.20 3.57
C TYR A 49 -3.87 -0.22 2.61
N GLU A 50 -5.10 0.21 2.86
CA GLU A 50 -6.25 -0.03 1.99
C GLU A 50 -6.02 0.55 0.58
N HIS A 51 -5.49 1.77 0.50
CA HIS A 51 -5.16 2.38 -0.79
C HIS A 51 -4.08 1.61 -1.55
N LEU A 52 -3.05 1.10 -0.85
CA LEU A 52 -2.03 0.24 -1.45
C LEU A 52 -2.64 -1.04 -2.03
N LEU A 53 -3.57 -1.67 -1.31
CA LEU A 53 -4.28 -2.86 -1.77
C LEU A 53 -5.13 -2.58 -3.01
N ALA A 54 -5.87 -1.47 -3.02
CA ALA A 54 -6.68 -1.06 -4.17
C ALA A 54 -5.80 -0.82 -5.41
N GLN A 55 -4.67 -0.14 -5.27
CA GLN A 55 -3.73 0.06 -6.38
C GLN A 55 -3.13 -1.26 -6.90
N LEU A 56 -2.88 -2.23 -6.02
CA LEU A 56 -2.39 -3.54 -6.42
C LEU A 56 -3.46 -4.33 -7.19
N GLU A 57 -4.71 -4.21 -6.79
CA GLU A 57 -5.86 -4.77 -7.52
C GLU A 57 -5.98 -4.15 -8.91
N ASP A 58 -5.93 -2.82 -9.03
CA ASP A 58 -5.96 -2.12 -10.32
C ASP A 58 -4.85 -2.58 -11.27
N VAL A 59 -3.64 -2.82 -10.74
CA VAL A 59 -2.51 -3.33 -11.52
C VAL A 59 -2.82 -4.72 -12.07
N ARG A 60 -3.44 -5.58 -11.28
CA ARG A 60 -3.82 -6.94 -11.69
C ARG A 60 -4.96 -6.90 -12.71
N ASP A 61 -5.93 -6.01 -12.53
CA ASP A 61 -7.03 -5.83 -13.47
C ASP A 61 -6.52 -5.33 -14.82
N ARG A 62 -5.51 -4.45 -14.81
CA ARG A 62 -4.83 -4.01 -16.03
C ARG A 62 -4.23 -5.17 -16.82
N GLU A 63 -3.70 -6.21 -16.18
CA GLU A 63 -3.20 -7.39 -16.88
C GLU A 63 -4.34 -8.10 -17.65
N THR A 64 -5.50 -8.22 -17.01
CA THR A 64 -6.69 -8.81 -17.65
C THR A 64 -7.18 -7.96 -18.83
N VAL A 65 -7.21 -6.65 -18.66
CA VAL A 65 -7.56 -5.71 -19.74
C VAL A 65 -6.60 -5.84 -20.91
N MET A 66 -5.29 -5.88 -20.64
CA MET A 66 -4.26 -6.03 -21.69
C MET A 66 -4.36 -7.37 -22.40
N ALA A 67 -4.57 -8.46 -21.65
CA ALA A 67 -4.72 -9.80 -22.23
C ALA A 67 -5.95 -9.92 -23.14
N ARG A 68 -7.01 -9.16 -22.86
CA ARG A 68 -8.26 -9.16 -23.63
C ARG A 68 -8.37 -8.03 -24.64
N LYS A 69 -7.35 -7.18 -24.75
CA LYS A 69 -7.37 -5.96 -25.56
C LYS A 69 -7.59 -6.23 -27.06
N GLU A 70 -7.21 -7.41 -27.55
CA GLU A 70 -7.28 -7.76 -28.97
C GLU A 70 -8.44 -8.73 -29.31
N GLY A 71 -9.31 -9.05 -28.34
CA GLY A 71 -10.54 -9.80 -28.57
C GLY A 71 -10.41 -11.33 -28.47
N PRO A 72 -11.43 -12.08 -28.91
CA PRO A 72 -12.59 -11.63 -29.69
C PRO A 72 -13.57 -10.78 -28.87
N PHE A 73 -14.11 -9.73 -29.49
CA PHE A 73 -15.19 -8.93 -28.94
C PHE A 73 -16.53 -9.36 -29.54
N VAL A 74 -17.57 -9.35 -28.73
CA VAL A 74 -18.96 -9.59 -29.14
C VAL A 74 -19.76 -8.36 -28.78
N GLU A 75 -20.44 -7.78 -29.75
CA GLU A 75 -21.37 -6.67 -29.54
C GLU A 75 -22.67 -7.22 -28.93
N VAL A 76 -23.13 -6.60 -27.84
CA VAL A 76 -24.37 -6.96 -27.14
C VAL A 76 -25.08 -5.68 -26.71
N SER A 77 -26.41 -5.71 -26.67
CA SER A 77 -27.23 -4.63 -26.07
C SER A 77 -27.61 -4.97 -24.63
N LEU A 78 -27.91 -3.95 -23.81
CA LEU A 78 -28.32 -4.16 -22.41
C LEU A 78 -29.63 -4.95 -22.28
N ASP A 79 -30.49 -4.90 -23.31
CA ASP A 79 -31.75 -5.64 -23.36
C ASP A 79 -31.56 -7.15 -23.63
N GLU A 80 -30.34 -7.58 -23.95
CA GLU A 80 -29.97 -8.97 -24.28
C GLU A 80 -29.18 -9.69 -23.16
N LEU A 81 -28.96 -9.03 -22.00
CA LEU A 81 -28.37 -9.62 -20.79
C LEU A 81 -29.42 -10.28 -19.89
#